data_AF-A0A2S9GPF8-F1
#
_entry.id   AF-A0A2S9GPF8-F1
#
_cell.length_a   1.000
_cell.length_b   1.000
_cell.length_c   1.000
_cell.angle_alpha   90.00
_cell.angle_beta   90.00
_cell.angle_gamma   90.00
#
_symmetry.space_group_name_H-M   'P 1'
#
loop_
_entity.id
_entity.type
_entity.pdbx_description
1 polymer ?
#
loop_
_entity_poly.entity_id
_entity_poly.type
_entity_poly.pdbx_seq_one_letter_code
_entity_poly.pdbx_strand_id
1 'polypeptide(L)' 'RPGARLSIEDVELEVVRVSAPCRLLDDWIGPGAARALHQRGGSVCRVLTSGIISVGNEVAFLPAD' A
#
# COMPACT_ATOMS: atom_id res chain seq x y z
N ARG A 1 5.45 -7.18 -2.20
CA ARG A 1 6.37 -7.62 -1.12
C ARG A 1 7.34 -6.48 -0.80
N PRO A 2 7.92 -6.40 0.41
CA PRO A 2 8.95 -5.40 0.70
C PRO A 2 10.06 -5.38 -0.37
N GLY A 3 10.49 -4.18 -0.77
CA GLY A 3 11.44 -3.95 -1.86
C GLY A 3 10.83 -3.99 -3.28
N ALA A 4 9.57 -4.40 -3.45
CA ALA A 4 8.91 -4.29 -4.75
C ALA A 4 8.66 -2.82 -5.10
N ARG A 5 8.94 -2.45 -6.35
CA ARG A 5 8.67 -1.12 -6.90
C ARG A 5 7.45 -1.15 -7.80
N LEU A 6 6.70 -0.06 -7.78
CA LEU A 6 5.56 0.17 -8.65
C LEU A 6 5.52 1.65 -9.06
N SER A 7 4.92 1.93 -10.20
CA SER A 7 4.65 3.29 -10.67
C SER A 7 3.15 3.54 -10.82
N ILE A 8 2.78 4.81 -10.67
CA ILE A 8 1.48 5.36 -11.03
C ILE A 8 1.78 6.62 -11.85
N GLU A 9 1.71 6.51 -13.18
CA GLU A 9 2.29 7.50 -14.10
C GLU A 9 3.77 7.78 -13.74
N ASP A 10 4.12 9.05 -13.49
CA ASP A 10 5.46 9.51 -13.13
C ASP A 10 5.79 9.36 -11.63
N VAL A 11 4.85 8.86 -10.81
CA VAL A 11 5.06 8.63 -9.38
C VAL A 11 5.61 7.25 -9.14
N GLU A 12 6.79 7.17 -8.52
CA GLU A 12 7.41 5.90 -8.17
C GLU A 12 7.30 5.61 -6.68
N LEU A 13 6.94 4.38 -6.35
CA LEU A 13 6.71 3.91 -5.00
C LEU A 13 7.46 2.60 -4.74
N GLU A 14 7.98 2.44 -3.52
CA GLU A 14 8.57 1.19 -3.04
C GLU A 14 7.78 0.65 -1.85
N VAL A 15 7.39 -0.62 -1.90
CA VAL A 15 6.76 -1.29 -0.77
C VAL A 15 7.79 -1.46 0.35
N VAL A 16 7.53 -0.88 1.52
CA VAL A 16 8.43 -0.99 2.69
C VAL A 16 8.00 -2.10 3.65
N ARG A 17 6.70 -2.34 3.80
CA ARG A 17 6.15 -3.41 4.67
C ARG A 17 4.69 -3.72 4.35
N VAL A 18 4.20 -4.83 4.88
CA VAL A 18 2.75 -5.09 4.99
C VAL A 18 2.16 -4.19 6.08
N SER A 19 0.97 -3.64 5.83
CA SER A 19 0.27 -2.81 6.81
C SER A 19 -0.12 -3.63 8.04
N ALA A 20 0.31 -3.19 9.22
CA ALA A 20 -0.06 -3.83 10.48
C ALA A 20 -1.52 -3.50 10.82
N PRO A 21 -2.34 -4.50 11.20
CA PRO A 21 -3.70 -4.22 11.69
C PRO A 21 -3.62 -3.46 13.01
N CYS A 22 -4.52 -2.50 13.21
CA CYS A 22 -4.55 -1.66 14.41
C CYS A 22 -5.99 -1.48 14.92
N ARG A 23 -6.12 -0.96 16.14
CA ARG A 23 -7.40 -0.72 16.80
C ARG A 23 -8.38 0.11 15.97
N LEU A 24 -7.88 1.04 15.13
CA LEU A 24 -8.75 1.85 14.26
C LEU A 24 -9.61 0.98 13.34
N LEU A 25 -9.15 -0.21 12.94
CA LEU A 25 -9.97 -1.13 12.16
C LEU A 25 -11.17 -1.63 12.97
N ASP A 26 -10.96 -1.98 14.24
CA ASP A 26 -12.04 -2.43 15.12
C ASP A 26 -13.05 -1.31 15.39
N ASP A 27 -12.55 -0.08 15.56
CA ASP A 27 -13.39 1.09 15.86
C ASP A 27 -14.23 1.54 14.63
N TRP A 28 -13.71 1.44 13.40
CA TRP A 28 -14.37 1.97 12.19
C TRP A 28 -15.13 0.91 11.38
N ILE A 29 -14.67 -0.34 11.39
CA ILE A 29 -15.31 -1.44 10.64
C ILE A 29 -16.20 -2.26 11.58
N GLY A 30 -15.68 -2.60 12.76
CA GLY A 30 -16.40 -3.32 13.79
C GLY A 30 -15.51 -4.30 14.57
N PRO A 31 -16.00 -4.80 15.72
CA PRO A 31 -15.21 -5.65 16.61
C PRO A 31 -14.60 -6.87 15.91
N GLY A 32 -13.28 -7.05 16.02
CA GLY A 32 -12.54 -8.17 15.45
C GLY A 32 -12.04 -7.94 14.02
N ALA A 33 -12.31 -6.77 13.42
CA ALA A 33 -11.82 -6.39 12.11
C ALA A 33 -10.29 -6.44 12.02
N ALA A 34 -9.57 -6.01 13.06
CA ALA A 34 -8.10 -6.06 13.06
C ALA A 34 -7.58 -7.50 12.88
N ARG A 35 -8.22 -8.47 13.53
CA ARG A 35 -7.90 -9.90 13.38
C ARG A 35 -8.33 -10.42 12.02
N ALA A 36 -9.53 -10.07 11.56
CA ALA A 36 -10.06 -10.53 10.27
C ALA A 36 -9.22 -10.04 9.08
N LEU A 37 -8.66 -8.83 9.18
CA LEU A 37 -7.84 -8.21 8.14
C LEU A 37 -6.33 -8.44 8.30
N HIS A 38 -5.92 -9.34 9.20
CA HIS A 38 -4.51 -9.68 9.37
C HIS A 38 -3.89 -10.14 8.04
N GLN A 39 -2.77 -9.53 7.64
CA GLN A 39 -2.11 -9.71 6.33
C GLN A 39 -2.96 -9.35 5.10
N ARG A 40 -4.10 -8.66 5.28
CA ARG A 40 -5.03 -8.24 4.21
C ARG A 40 -5.27 -6.73 4.17
N GLY A 41 -4.60 -5.96 5.04
CA GLY A 41 -4.70 -4.50 5.12
C GLY A 41 -3.88 -3.74 4.06
N GLY A 42 -3.34 -4.42 3.05
CA GLY A 42 -2.51 -3.82 2.01
C GLY A 42 -1.04 -3.64 2.43
N SER A 43 -0.37 -2.72 1.75
CA SER A 43 1.07 -2.45 1.92
C SER A 43 1.32 -0.97 2.19
N VAL A 44 2.36 -0.68 2.96
CA VAL A 44 2.88 0.67 3.14
C VAL A 44 3.96 0.90 2.09
N CYS A 45 3.87 2.01 1.37
CA CYS A 45 4.84 2.40 0.36
C CYS A 45 5.60 3.67 0.76
N ARG A 46 6.85 3.77 0.36
CA ARG A 46 7.67 4.99 0.39
C ARG A 46 7.65 5.60 -1.01
N VAL A 47 7.48 6.92 -1.10
CA VAL A 47 7.61 7.66 -2.35
C VAL A 47 9.10 7.78 -2.70
N LEU A 48 9.47 7.35 -3.90
CA LEU A 48 10.80 7.51 -4.47
C LEU A 48 10.87 8.75 -5.36
N THR A 49 9.84 8.94 -6.19
CA THR A 49 9.64 10.12 -7.05
C THR A 49 8.23 10.65 -6.84
N SER A 50 8.10 11.94 -6.57
CA SER A 50 6.80 12.58 -6.30
C SER A 50 6.16 13.11 -7.58
N GLY A 51 4.84 13.22 -7.57
CA GLY A 51 4.05 13.75 -8.68
C GLY A 51 2.56 13.78 -8.32
N ILE A 52 1.71 13.92 -9.32
CA ILE A 52 0.25 13.96 -9.16
C ILE A 52 -0.31 12.61 -9.59
N ILE A 53 -1.20 12.04 -8.77
CA ILE A 53 -2.01 10.88 -9.13
C ILE A 53 -3.48 11.29 -9.22
N SER A 54 -4.19 10.66 -10.14
CA SER A 54 -5.62 10.81 -10.38
C SER A 54 -6.30 9.44 -10.42
N VAL A 55 -7.59 9.42 -10.11
CA VAL A 55 -8.39 8.19 -10.23
C VAL A 55 -8.37 7.74 -11.70
N GLY A 56 -8.07 6.47 -11.91
CA GLY A 56 -7.97 5.87 -13.24
C GLY A 56 -6.57 5.82 -13.84
N ASN A 57 -5.56 6.43 -13.19
CA ASN A 57 -4.17 6.24 -13.62
C ASN A 57 -3.75 4.77 -13.55
N GLU A 58 -2.94 4.38 -14.51
CA GLU A 58 -2.45 3.01 -14.59
C GLU A 58 -1.44 2.74 -13.48
N VAL A 59 -1.48 1.51 -12.96
CA VAL A 59 -0.54 1.04 -11.94
C VAL A 59 0.28 -0.09 -12.55
N ALA A 60 1.60 0.06 -12.56
CA ALA A 60 2.50 -0.95 -13.09
C ALA A 60 3.52 -1.39 -12.04
N PHE A 61 3.89 -2.67 -12.03
CA PHE A 61 5.04 -3.15 -11.28
C PHE A 61 6.31 -2.91 -12.09
N LEU A 62 7.31 -2.32 -11.45
CA LEU A 62 8.62 -2.13 -12.07
C LEU A 62 9.45 -3.42 -11.90
N PRO A 63 10.32 -3.75 -12.86
CA PRO A 63 11.27 -4.85 -12.72
C PRO A 63 12.08 -4.70 -11.43
N ALA A 64 12.36 -5.81 -10.77
CA ALA A 64 13.40 -5.83 -9.77
C ALA A 64 14.75 -5.85 -10.50
N ASP A 65 15.68 -5.00 -10.07
CA ASP A 65 17.09 -5.10 -10.46
C ASP A 65 17.73 -6.40 -9.91
#